data_AF-A0AAJ0DBV4-F1
#
_entry.id   AF-A0AAJ0DBV4-F1
#
_cell.length_a   1.000
_cell.length_b   1.000
_cell.length_c   1.000
_cell.angle_alpha   90.00
_cell.angle_beta   90.00
_cell.angle_gamma   90.00
#
_symmetry.space_group_name_H-M   'P 1'
#
loop_
_entity.id
_entity.type
_entity.pdbx_description
1 polymer ?
#
loop_
_entity_poly.entity_id
_entity_poly.type
_entity_poly.pdbx_seq_one_letter_code
_entity_poly.pdbx_strand_id
1 'polypeptide(L)'
;MDRRSQRALLLVLFFGVAVILYRSLGVTDHIRQRGGRYKVAPDDHTSLQLDPRKLNPANSTLGFGAVLAVSREGSPRRESLLLASNITEIDITIPVQPKWTDEDVNKLRADRDSRISKGSALAWLGHLNALRWFLSTDLESVMILEDDVDWDIHLRTVQIPTAAAAIRQLVLDKTSPEGNLAHVPKENNFWGNISTWDILYLGHCGDIFRPSSWTSQVPRVLYPDSTLPPRREMHPYTQKFLNSIAVPEDTRMIHQSIFPLCTFGFAITRNAALRLLTDIAHKEAEGGTMAYDVRVLEGCRDLGLRCWSANPELFHHMDMESEIALATHPEVGQGGSGGENQEKAGVDDKGRLKTLRAGAAPNIACGARSKSFYTTDPRTLEYLREQVGRQGKCLKDIEEPGSKVVPDEDRYEGPGDPRLYR
;
A
#
# COMPACT_ATOMS: atom_id res chain seq x y z
N MET A 1 -68.63 -0.79 17.94
CA MET A 1 -68.08 0.20 16.97
C MET A 1 -68.28 -0.37 15.57
N ASP A 2 -68.88 0.39 14.67
CA ASP A 2 -69.07 -0.01 13.28
C ASP A 2 -67.70 -0.17 12.57
N ARG A 3 -67.63 -1.01 11.53
CA ARG A 3 -66.42 -1.32 10.75
C ARG A 3 -65.75 -0.05 10.20
N ARG A 4 -66.54 1.00 9.94
CA ARG A 4 -66.05 2.32 9.56
C ARG A 4 -65.32 3.03 10.70
N SER A 5 -65.83 2.94 11.92
CA SER A 5 -65.21 3.52 13.12
C SER A 5 -63.91 2.79 13.51
N GLN A 6 -63.81 1.48 13.29
CA GLN A 6 -62.57 0.71 13.51
C GLN A 6 -61.48 1.06 12.49
N ARG A 7 -61.83 1.27 11.22
CA ARG A 7 -60.89 1.72 10.18
C ARG A 7 -60.40 3.16 10.43
N ALA A 8 -61.29 4.03 10.91
CA ALA A 8 -60.91 5.39 11.29
C ALA A 8 -59.94 5.39 12.48
N LEU A 9 -60.17 4.55 13.50
CA LEU A 9 -59.29 4.46 14.66
C LEU A 9 -57.90 3.92 14.29
N LEU A 10 -57.82 2.91 13.40
CA LEU A 10 -56.55 2.36 12.90
C LEU A 10 -55.76 3.37 12.06
N LEU A 11 -56.44 4.20 11.25
CA LEU A 11 -55.80 5.26 10.49
C LEU A 11 -55.25 6.36 11.41
N VAL A 12 -55.98 6.75 12.45
CA VAL A 12 -55.52 7.74 13.44
C VAL A 12 -54.32 7.20 14.23
N LEU A 13 -54.32 5.92 14.62
CA LEU A 13 -53.18 5.27 15.27
C LEU A 13 -51.96 5.20 14.34
N PHE A 14 -52.15 4.84 13.07
CA PHE A 14 -51.06 4.76 12.09
C PHE A 14 -50.43 6.14 11.83
N PHE A 15 -51.25 7.19 11.65
CA PHE A 15 -50.75 8.56 11.50
C PHE A 15 -50.09 9.09 12.78
N GLY A 16 -50.61 8.74 13.96
CA GLY A 16 -50.00 9.10 15.24
C GLY A 16 -48.60 8.50 15.41
N VAL A 17 -48.43 7.22 15.09
CA VAL A 17 -47.13 6.52 15.15
C VAL A 17 -46.17 7.06 14.08
N ALA A 18 -46.64 7.34 12.86
CA ALA A 18 -45.82 7.92 11.80
C ALA A 18 -45.31 9.33 12.13
N VAL A 19 -46.13 10.17 12.78
CA VAL A 19 -45.72 11.53 13.22
C VAL A 19 -44.72 11.46 14.36
N ILE A 20 -44.86 10.50 15.29
CA ILE A 20 -43.89 10.28 16.38
C ILE A 20 -42.56 9.78 15.81
N LEU A 21 -42.58 8.84 14.85
CA LEU A 21 -41.37 8.37 14.18
C LEU A 21 -40.69 9.48 13.36
N TYR A 22 -41.47 10.29 12.63
CA TYR A 22 -40.98 11.45 11.89
C TYR A 22 -40.38 12.53 12.79
N ARG A 23 -40.91 12.72 14.02
CA ARG A 23 -40.32 13.64 15.01
C ARG A 23 -39.13 13.05 15.76
N SER A 24 -39.01 11.72 15.88
CA SER A 24 -37.85 11.05 16.49
C SER A 24 -36.66 10.93 15.53
N LEU A 25 -36.95 10.83 14.22
CA LEU A 25 -35.97 10.92 13.15
C LEU A 25 -35.77 12.40 12.82
N GLY A 26 -35.06 13.11 13.70
CA GLY A 26 -34.77 14.54 13.56
C GLY A 26 -34.03 14.86 12.26
N VAL A 27 -34.78 15.06 11.18
CA VAL A 27 -34.36 15.77 9.97
C VAL A 27 -35.03 17.14 10.07
N THR A 28 -34.31 18.09 10.67
CA THR A 28 -34.62 19.51 10.49
C THR A 28 -33.56 20.10 9.58
N ASP A 29 -33.84 20.01 8.28
CA ASP A 29 -33.22 20.84 7.27
C ASP A 29 -33.83 22.23 7.37
N HIS A 30 -33.05 23.22 7.82
CA HIS A 30 -33.38 24.63 7.63
C HIS A 30 -32.30 25.28 6.79
N ILE A 31 -32.47 25.15 5.47
CA ILE A 31 -31.89 26.04 4.48
C ILE A 31 -32.52 27.42 4.68
N ARG A 32 -31.77 28.36 5.25
CA ARG A 32 -32.03 29.79 5.09
C ARG A 32 -30.80 30.43 4.47
N GLN A 33 -30.95 30.77 3.19
CA GLN A 33 -29.98 31.51 2.39
C GLN A 33 -29.56 32.81 3.08
N ARG A 34 -28.25 32.98 3.29
CA ARG A 34 -27.58 34.29 3.25
C ARG A 34 -26.30 34.13 2.45
N GLY A 35 -26.21 34.86 1.34
CA GLY A 35 -25.01 34.94 0.52
C GLY A 35 -23.83 35.46 1.33
N GLY A 36 -22.78 34.66 1.40
CA GLY A 36 -21.46 35.02 1.89
C GLY A 36 -20.47 34.10 1.20
N ARG A 37 -19.42 34.68 0.60
CA ARG A 37 -18.24 33.93 0.12
C ARG A 37 -17.83 32.94 1.22
N TYR A 38 -17.94 31.64 0.94
CA TYR A 38 -17.31 30.63 1.78
C TYR A 38 -15.80 30.82 1.68
N LYS A 39 -15.23 31.56 2.64
CA LYS A 39 -13.83 31.39 2.99
C LYS A 39 -13.76 30.06 3.73
N VAL A 40 -13.08 29.09 3.13
CA VAL A 40 -12.55 27.94 3.86
C VAL A 40 -11.77 28.52 5.04
N ALA A 41 -12.26 28.28 6.25
CA ALA A 41 -11.51 28.63 7.44
C ALA A 41 -10.22 27.80 7.42
N PRO A 42 -9.04 28.39 7.67
CA PRO A 42 -7.84 27.60 7.82
C PRO A 42 -8.02 26.71 9.06
N ASP A 43 -7.85 25.40 8.89
CA ASP A 43 -7.78 24.46 10.00
C ASP A 43 -6.66 24.92 10.94
N ASP A 44 -7.04 25.51 12.07
CA ASP A 44 -6.15 25.83 13.18
C ASP A 44 -5.92 24.57 14.02
N HIS A 45 -5.35 23.56 13.39
CA HIS A 45 -4.46 22.66 14.08
C HIS A 45 -3.07 23.18 13.75
N THR A 46 -2.30 23.57 14.77
CA THR A 46 -0.84 23.61 14.68
C THR A 46 -0.39 22.21 14.27
N SER A 47 -0.43 21.93 12.97
CA SER A 47 0.17 20.75 12.38
C SER A 47 1.64 20.87 12.74
N LEU A 48 2.13 19.95 13.57
CA LEU A 48 3.57 19.80 13.70
C LEU A 48 4.07 19.53 12.29
N GLN A 49 4.67 20.54 11.69
CA GLN A 49 5.21 20.41 10.35
C GLN A 49 6.40 19.47 10.46
N LEU A 50 6.23 18.25 9.94
CA LEU A 50 7.28 17.25 9.91
C LEU A 50 8.43 17.81 9.08
N ASP A 51 9.60 17.95 9.69
CA ASP A 51 10.84 18.31 9.03
C ASP A 51 11.75 17.08 8.96
N PRO A 52 11.84 16.39 7.80
CA PRO A 52 12.65 15.19 7.65
C PRO A 52 14.11 15.36 8.10
N ARG A 53 14.66 16.58 7.99
CA ARG A 53 16.06 16.88 8.35
C ARG A 53 16.34 16.81 9.85
N LYS A 54 15.29 16.79 10.68
CA LYS A 54 15.39 16.66 12.14
C LYS A 54 15.20 15.23 12.63
N LEU A 55 14.93 14.29 11.72
CA LEU A 55 14.69 12.89 12.05
C LEU A 55 15.98 12.09 11.87
N ASN A 56 16.23 11.16 12.79
CA ASN A 56 17.35 10.24 12.66
C ASN A 56 17.02 9.15 11.64
N PRO A 57 18.01 8.65 10.87
CA PRO A 57 17.85 7.47 10.03
C PRO A 57 17.30 6.27 10.81
N ALA A 58 16.57 5.40 10.13
CA ALA A 58 16.13 4.14 10.70
C ALA A 58 17.32 3.19 10.91
N ASN A 59 17.16 2.20 11.80
CA ASN A 59 18.09 1.08 11.92
C ASN A 59 18.01 0.19 10.65
N SER A 60 18.86 -0.85 10.57
CA SER A 60 18.90 -1.75 9.42
C SER A 60 17.62 -2.57 9.22
N THR A 61 16.74 -2.65 10.24
CA THR A 61 15.44 -3.31 10.16
C THR A 61 14.28 -2.33 9.99
N LEU A 62 14.56 -1.07 9.60
CA LEU A 62 13.56 -0.03 9.32
C LEU A 62 12.63 0.31 10.50
N GLY A 63 13.08 0.05 11.74
CA GLY A 63 12.31 0.23 12.96
C GLY A 63 11.39 -0.94 13.33
N PHE A 64 11.51 -2.08 12.65
CA PHE A 64 10.81 -3.33 12.97
C PHE A 64 11.73 -4.35 13.64
N GLY A 65 11.17 -5.46 14.13
CA GLY A 65 11.96 -6.58 14.64
C GLY A 65 12.82 -7.26 13.57
N ALA A 66 12.29 -7.38 12.34
CA ALA A 66 13.04 -7.86 11.17
C ALA A 66 12.39 -7.37 9.86
N VAL A 67 13.16 -7.40 8.78
CA VAL A 67 12.66 -7.29 7.39
C VAL A 67 12.77 -8.66 6.74
N LEU A 68 11.64 -9.20 6.30
CA LEU A 68 11.52 -10.50 5.65
C LEU A 68 11.29 -10.32 4.16
N ALA A 69 11.86 -11.18 3.33
CA ALA A 69 11.47 -11.29 1.94
C ALA A 69 10.88 -12.67 1.64
N VAL A 70 9.72 -12.69 0.97
CA VAL A 70 9.09 -13.89 0.46
C VAL A 70 9.70 -14.20 -0.90
N SER A 71 10.60 -15.18 -0.92
CA SER A 71 11.29 -15.60 -2.13
C SER A 71 11.52 -17.10 -2.11
N ARG A 72 11.36 -17.78 -3.25
CA ARG A 72 11.70 -19.21 -3.39
C ARG A 72 13.19 -19.43 -3.60
N GLU A 73 13.70 -20.59 -3.22
CA GLU A 73 15.09 -20.96 -3.52
C GLU A 73 15.35 -20.91 -5.04
N GLY A 74 16.51 -20.37 -5.43
CA GLY A 74 16.88 -20.20 -6.83
C GLY A 74 16.07 -19.14 -7.60
N SER A 75 15.28 -18.29 -6.93
CA SER A 75 14.63 -17.14 -7.60
C SER A 75 15.69 -16.23 -8.24
N PRO A 76 15.56 -15.87 -9.53
CA PRO A 76 16.51 -15.00 -10.23
C PRO A 76 16.50 -13.56 -9.68
N ARG A 77 15.52 -13.23 -8.84
CA ARG A 77 15.31 -11.90 -8.28
C ARG A 77 16.06 -11.70 -6.96
N ARG A 78 16.57 -12.76 -6.33
CA ARG A 78 17.23 -12.69 -5.01
C ARG A 78 18.55 -11.92 -5.04
N GLU A 79 19.36 -12.11 -6.08
CA GLU A 79 20.70 -11.51 -6.13
C GLU A 79 20.62 -9.97 -6.12
N SER A 80 19.80 -9.39 -7.01
CA SER A 80 19.64 -7.94 -7.06
C SER A 80 18.90 -7.37 -5.85
N LEU A 81 18.01 -8.15 -5.21
CA LEU A 81 17.40 -7.77 -3.93
C LEU A 81 18.45 -7.64 -2.82
N LEU A 82 19.33 -8.64 -2.69
CA LEU A 82 20.38 -8.66 -1.66
C LEU A 82 21.45 -7.61 -1.94
N LEU A 83 21.76 -7.33 -3.19
CA LEU A 83 22.67 -6.24 -3.54
C LEU A 83 22.09 -4.88 -3.15
N ALA A 84 20.83 -4.61 -3.47
CA ALA A 84 20.16 -3.38 -3.06
C ALA A 84 20.11 -3.24 -1.53
N SER A 85 19.79 -4.33 -0.83
CA SER A 85 19.85 -4.42 0.64
C SER A 85 21.23 -4.06 1.19
N ASN A 86 22.30 -4.57 0.58
CA ASN A 86 23.68 -4.27 1.00
C ASN A 86 24.05 -2.80 0.75
N ILE A 87 23.68 -2.24 -0.40
CA ILE A 87 23.92 -0.83 -0.75
C ILE A 87 23.21 0.10 0.22
N THR A 88 21.94 -0.17 0.54
CA THR A 88 21.13 0.68 1.43
C THR A 88 21.23 0.33 2.92
N GLU A 89 22.04 -0.68 3.26
CA GLU A 89 22.24 -1.20 4.62
C GLU A 89 20.92 -1.59 5.32
N ILE A 90 20.07 -2.32 4.60
CA ILE A 90 18.80 -2.87 5.11
C ILE A 90 18.98 -4.37 5.26
N ASP A 91 18.80 -4.90 6.45
CA ASP A 91 19.01 -6.32 6.73
C ASP A 91 17.76 -7.13 6.35
N ILE A 92 17.87 -7.91 5.27
CA ILE A 92 16.77 -8.77 4.80
C ILE A 92 17.03 -10.22 5.19
N THR A 93 16.07 -10.83 5.87
CA THR A 93 16.01 -12.27 6.13
C THR A 93 15.09 -12.94 5.11
N ILE A 94 15.52 -14.05 4.51
CA ILE A 94 14.67 -14.84 3.59
C ILE A 94 14.38 -16.19 4.25
N PRO A 95 13.18 -16.38 4.86
CA PRO A 95 12.78 -17.67 5.37
C PRO A 95 12.80 -18.73 4.27
N VAL A 96 13.34 -19.92 4.59
CA VAL A 96 13.36 -21.04 3.65
C VAL A 96 11.93 -21.44 3.31
N GLN A 97 11.64 -21.49 2.01
CA GLN A 97 10.33 -21.89 1.50
C GLN A 97 10.29 -23.42 1.34
N PRO A 98 9.28 -24.11 1.90
CA PRO A 98 9.06 -25.52 1.64
C PRO A 98 8.82 -25.81 0.16
N LYS A 99 9.04 -27.07 -0.22
CA LYS A 99 8.52 -27.59 -1.49
C LYS A 99 7.03 -27.89 -1.32
N TRP A 100 6.19 -26.98 -1.80
CA TRP A 100 4.74 -27.14 -1.72
C TRP A 100 4.24 -28.25 -2.65
N THR A 101 3.33 -29.06 -2.14
CA THR A 101 2.67 -30.14 -2.88
C THR A 101 1.33 -29.67 -3.46
N ASP A 102 0.75 -30.44 -4.37
CA ASP A 102 -0.61 -30.17 -4.86
C ASP A 102 -1.65 -30.33 -3.74
N GLU A 103 -1.38 -31.14 -2.71
CA GLU A 103 -2.23 -31.24 -1.52
C GLU A 103 -2.24 -29.92 -0.72
N ASP A 104 -1.08 -29.28 -0.55
CA ASP A 104 -0.99 -27.98 0.11
C ASP A 104 -1.74 -26.89 -0.64
N VAL A 105 -1.62 -26.90 -1.98
CA VAL A 105 -2.38 -26.00 -2.86
C VAL A 105 -3.88 -26.24 -2.72
N ASN A 106 -4.32 -27.49 -2.73
CA ASN A 106 -5.74 -27.84 -2.61
C ASN A 106 -6.33 -27.47 -1.25
N LYS A 107 -5.56 -27.58 -0.15
CA LYS A 107 -6.00 -27.15 1.20
C LYS A 107 -6.28 -25.65 1.27
N LEU A 108 -5.69 -24.86 0.40
CA LEU A 108 -5.86 -23.42 0.36
C LEU A 108 -7.13 -22.99 -0.38
N ARG A 109 -7.70 -23.86 -1.22
CA ARG A 109 -8.87 -23.55 -2.04
C ARG A 109 -10.14 -23.49 -1.20
N ALA A 110 -11.07 -22.64 -1.63
CA ALA A 110 -12.43 -22.63 -1.13
C ALA A 110 -13.14 -23.93 -1.52
N ASP A 111 -14.08 -24.36 -0.68
CA ASP A 111 -14.77 -25.63 -0.93
C ASP A 111 -15.75 -25.49 -2.12
N ARG A 112 -16.20 -24.26 -2.37
CA ARG A 112 -17.07 -23.89 -3.50
C ARG A 112 -16.53 -22.66 -4.23
N ASP A 113 -16.69 -22.69 -5.54
CA ASP A 113 -16.39 -21.56 -6.45
C ASP A 113 -14.97 -21.01 -6.29
N SER A 114 -13.99 -21.89 -6.06
CA SER A 114 -12.57 -21.51 -5.98
C SER A 114 -12.10 -20.85 -7.28
N ARG A 115 -11.39 -19.73 -7.15
CA ARG A 115 -10.86 -18.89 -8.24
C ARG A 115 -9.35 -18.76 -8.21
N ILE A 116 -8.69 -19.31 -7.20
CA ILE A 116 -7.24 -19.19 -7.03
C ILE A 116 -6.47 -20.06 -8.05
N SER A 117 -5.54 -19.43 -8.76
CA SER A 117 -4.62 -20.13 -9.67
C SER A 117 -3.55 -20.91 -8.89
N LYS A 118 -2.85 -21.85 -9.55
CA LYS A 118 -1.73 -22.58 -8.90
C LYS A 118 -0.61 -21.62 -8.49
N GLY A 119 -0.21 -20.69 -9.35
CA GLY A 119 0.81 -19.70 -9.02
C GLY A 119 0.40 -18.79 -7.87
N SER A 120 -0.86 -18.30 -7.86
CA SER A 120 -1.40 -17.48 -6.77
C SER A 120 -1.41 -18.25 -5.45
N ALA A 121 -1.77 -19.53 -5.47
CA ALA A 121 -1.73 -20.39 -4.28
C ALA A 121 -0.31 -20.59 -3.75
N LEU A 122 0.68 -20.78 -4.63
CA LEU A 122 2.09 -20.90 -4.23
C LEU A 122 2.64 -19.62 -3.61
N ALA A 123 2.33 -18.46 -4.20
CA ALA A 123 2.68 -17.16 -3.62
C ALA A 123 2.03 -17.00 -2.23
N TRP A 124 0.74 -17.31 -2.11
CA TRP A 124 0.00 -17.28 -0.86
C TRP A 124 0.62 -18.17 0.21
N LEU A 125 0.94 -19.43 -0.11
CA LEU A 125 1.65 -20.35 0.79
C LEU A 125 3.00 -19.77 1.24
N GLY A 126 3.70 -19.05 0.35
CA GLY A 126 4.93 -18.34 0.65
C GLY A 126 4.77 -17.29 1.74
N HIS A 127 3.71 -16.47 1.67
CA HIS A 127 3.38 -15.50 2.71
C HIS A 127 2.97 -16.19 4.02
N LEU A 128 2.15 -17.25 3.99
CA LEU A 128 1.79 -17.99 5.21
C LEU A 128 3.02 -18.59 5.90
N ASN A 129 4.00 -19.06 5.14
CA ASN A 129 5.28 -19.53 5.70
C ASN A 129 6.07 -18.40 6.36
N ALA A 130 6.10 -17.20 5.77
CA ALA A 130 6.73 -16.03 6.40
C ALA A 130 6.01 -15.64 7.71
N LEU A 131 4.68 -15.70 7.75
CA LEU A 131 3.91 -15.47 8.98
C LEU A 131 4.22 -16.52 10.05
N ARG A 132 4.33 -17.80 9.68
CA ARG A 132 4.68 -18.89 10.61
C ARG A 132 6.08 -18.73 11.16
N TRP A 133 7.04 -18.33 10.32
CA TRP A 133 8.39 -17.98 10.77
C TRP A 133 8.34 -16.82 11.77
N PHE A 134 7.62 -15.75 11.46
CA PHE A 134 7.51 -14.61 12.36
C PHE A 134 6.92 -15.02 13.73
N LEU A 135 5.82 -15.78 13.73
CA LEU A 135 5.20 -16.28 14.95
C LEU A 135 6.04 -17.31 15.72
N SER A 136 7.10 -17.88 15.14
CA SER A 136 8.02 -18.75 15.89
C SER A 136 9.12 -17.98 16.63
N THR A 137 9.32 -16.70 16.31
CA THR A 137 10.26 -15.80 17.00
C THR A 137 9.60 -15.09 18.19
N ASP A 138 10.36 -14.32 18.96
CA ASP A 138 9.90 -13.39 20.00
C ASP A 138 9.70 -11.94 19.49
N LEU A 139 9.81 -11.71 18.18
CA LEU A 139 9.64 -10.39 17.57
C LEU A 139 8.18 -9.90 17.69
N GLU A 140 8.01 -8.58 17.86
CA GLU A 140 6.69 -7.92 17.98
C GLU A 140 6.13 -7.43 16.64
N SER A 141 7.00 -7.11 15.69
CA SER A 141 6.65 -6.65 14.34
C SER A 141 7.70 -7.07 13.32
N VAL A 142 7.25 -7.25 12.07
CA VAL A 142 8.13 -7.48 10.91
C VAL A 142 7.63 -6.68 9.71
N MET A 143 8.56 -6.28 8.85
CA MET A 143 8.28 -5.86 7.48
C MET A 143 8.35 -7.09 6.57
N ILE A 144 7.38 -7.29 5.68
CA ILE A 144 7.39 -8.37 4.68
C ILE A 144 7.45 -7.74 3.29
N LEU A 145 8.41 -8.21 2.48
CA LEU A 145 8.68 -7.78 1.11
C LEU A 145 8.43 -8.93 0.12
N GLU A 146 7.91 -8.61 -1.05
CA GLU A 146 7.97 -9.50 -2.23
C GLU A 146 9.36 -9.38 -2.89
N ASP A 147 9.83 -10.45 -3.57
CA ASP A 147 11.21 -10.50 -4.05
C ASP A 147 11.50 -9.70 -5.32
N ASP A 148 10.46 -9.20 -5.98
CA ASP A 148 10.52 -8.25 -7.10
C ASP A 148 10.40 -6.79 -6.66
N VAL A 149 10.36 -6.49 -5.36
CA VAL A 149 10.25 -5.11 -4.89
C VAL A 149 11.54 -4.32 -5.07
N ASP A 150 11.41 -3.00 -5.27
CA ASP A 150 12.46 -2.00 -5.18
C ASP A 150 12.00 -0.82 -4.30
N TRP A 151 12.96 -0.03 -3.86
CA TRP A 151 12.75 1.13 -2.99
C TRP A 151 13.74 2.24 -3.35
N ASP A 152 13.41 3.45 -2.92
CA ASP A 152 14.32 4.58 -3.12
C ASP A 152 15.57 4.44 -2.25
N ILE A 153 16.74 4.85 -2.74
CA ILE A 153 18.00 4.84 -1.96
C ILE A 153 17.90 5.64 -0.66
N HIS A 154 16.96 6.60 -0.56
CA HIS A 154 16.68 7.40 0.63
C HIS A 154 15.72 6.71 1.62
N LEU A 155 15.31 5.45 1.37
CA LEU A 155 14.31 4.75 2.16
C LEU A 155 14.66 4.76 3.66
N ARG A 156 15.86 4.28 4.01
CA ARG A 156 16.31 4.17 5.41
C ARG A 156 16.61 5.53 6.06
N THR A 157 17.11 6.49 5.29
CA THR A 157 17.62 7.77 5.81
C THR A 157 16.57 8.87 5.91
N VAL A 158 15.58 8.90 5.00
CA VAL A 158 14.59 9.98 4.90
C VAL A 158 13.16 9.45 4.94
N GLN A 159 12.81 8.50 4.07
CA GLN A 159 11.40 8.14 3.86
C GLN A 159 10.80 7.41 5.06
N ILE A 160 11.46 6.36 5.56
CA ILE A 160 11.00 5.57 6.70
C ILE A 160 10.90 6.42 7.99
N PRO A 161 11.93 7.21 8.37
CA PRO A 161 11.82 8.10 9.52
C PRO A 161 10.63 9.07 9.44
N THR A 162 10.38 9.65 8.25
CA THR A 162 9.30 10.61 8.04
C THR A 162 7.93 9.94 8.08
N ALA A 163 7.76 8.80 7.40
CA ALA A 163 6.54 8.00 7.44
C ALA A 163 6.22 7.54 8.86
N ALA A 164 7.23 7.10 9.61
CA ALA A 164 7.07 6.70 11.00
C ALA A 164 6.66 7.86 11.89
N ALA A 165 7.23 9.06 11.68
CA ALA A 165 6.81 10.27 12.39
C ALA A 165 5.36 10.66 12.07
N ALA A 166 4.93 10.55 10.82
CA ALA A 166 3.55 10.79 10.40
C ALA A 166 2.58 9.78 11.05
N ILE A 167 2.96 8.50 11.15
CA ILE A 167 2.15 7.50 11.88
C ILE A 167 2.04 7.87 13.36
N ARG A 168 3.15 8.21 14.03
CA ARG A 168 3.09 8.66 15.45
C ARG A 168 2.18 9.86 15.63
N GLN A 169 2.21 10.81 14.69
CA GLN A 169 1.32 11.97 14.67
C GLN A 169 -0.16 11.60 14.51
N LEU A 170 -0.48 10.57 13.72
CA LEU A 170 -1.86 10.09 13.52
C LEU A 170 -2.46 9.43 14.75
N VAL A 171 -1.64 8.80 15.57
CA VAL A 171 -2.08 8.02 16.73
C VAL A 171 -1.72 8.68 18.06
N LEU A 172 -1.50 10.01 18.06
CA LEU A 172 -1.03 10.78 19.22
C LEU A 172 -1.83 10.53 20.49
N ASP A 173 -3.14 10.59 20.40
CA ASP A 173 -4.06 10.41 21.54
C ASP A 173 -4.07 8.96 22.08
N LYS A 174 -3.35 8.07 21.39
CA LYS A 174 -3.19 6.65 21.76
C LYS A 174 -1.72 6.30 22.06
N THR A 175 -0.86 7.31 22.24
CA THR A 175 0.51 7.15 22.73
C THR A 175 0.52 7.04 24.26
N SER A 176 1.61 6.50 24.84
CA SER A 176 1.77 6.40 26.29
C SER A 176 3.17 6.90 26.69
N PRO A 177 3.30 8.07 27.36
CA PRO A 177 2.23 9.00 27.71
C PRO A 177 1.62 9.67 26.47
N GLU A 178 0.34 10.05 26.59
CA GLU A 178 -0.43 10.74 25.55
C GLU A 178 0.29 12.01 25.07
N GLY A 179 0.39 12.21 23.76
CA GLY A 179 1.00 13.40 23.15
C GLY A 179 2.53 13.37 22.98
N ASN A 180 3.23 12.25 23.25
CA ASN A 180 4.68 12.17 23.00
C ASN A 180 5.01 11.82 21.52
N LEU A 181 5.58 12.78 20.79
CA LEU A 181 5.99 12.65 19.38
C LEU A 181 7.41 12.12 19.19
N ALA A 182 8.24 12.26 20.22
CA ALA A 182 9.63 11.88 20.17
C ALA A 182 9.74 10.35 20.26
N HIS A 183 10.38 9.75 19.26
CA HIS A 183 10.81 8.37 19.37
C HIS A 183 11.77 8.26 20.56
N VAL A 184 11.48 7.34 21.48
CA VAL A 184 12.38 6.97 22.56
C VAL A 184 13.05 5.66 22.12
N PRO A 185 14.35 5.65 21.78
CA PRO A 185 15.03 4.46 21.24
C PRO A 185 14.94 3.20 22.11
N LYS A 186 14.59 3.35 23.39
CA LYS A 186 14.44 2.25 24.35
C LYS A 186 13.05 1.61 24.37
N GLU A 187 12.05 2.14 23.67
CA GLU A 187 10.64 1.75 23.84
C GLU A 187 10.00 1.02 22.64
N ASN A 188 10.77 0.49 21.69
CA ASN A 188 10.27 -0.20 20.48
C ASN A 188 9.09 0.52 19.77
N ASN A 189 9.07 1.86 19.83
CA ASN A 189 7.94 2.68 19.39
C ASN A 189 8.24 3.48 18.12
N PHE A 190 9.18 3.00 17.29
CA PHE A 190 9.60 3.71 16.08
C PHE A 190 8.39 4.03 15.19
N TRP A 191 7.50 3.07 14.96
CA TRP A 191 6.26 3.26 14.20
C TRP A 191 5.04 3.64 15.07
N GLY A 192 5.28 4.21 16.26
CA GLY A 192 4.26 4.39 17.28
C GLY A 192 4.04 3.14 18.12
N ASN A 193 3.08 3.20 19.04
CA ASN A 193 2.77 2.07 19.91
C ASN A 193 2.23 0.91 19.07
N ILE A 194 2.77 -0.30 19.26
CA ILE A 194 2.34 -1.51 18.55
C ILE A 194 0.83 -1.78 18.69
N SER A 195 0.21 -1.27 19.77
CA SER A 195 -1.23 -1.34 20.01
C SER A 195 -2.05 -0.30 19.26
N THR A 196 -1.51 0.44 18.29
CA THR A 196 -2.28 1.45 17.51
C THR A 196 -2.38 1.13 16.02
N TRP A 197 -1.73 0.06 15.57
CA TRP A 197 -1.76 -0.41 14.19
C TRP A 197 -1.65 -1.94 14.16
N ASP A 198 -2.13 -2.53 13.07
CA ASP A 198 -2.03 -3.97 12.80
C ASP A 198 -1.22 -4.21 11.52
N ILE A 199 -1.45 -3.39 10.48
CA ILE A 199 -0.72 -3.43 9.21
C ILE A 199 -0.31 -2.02 8.77
N LEU A 200 0.92 -1.87 8.29
CA LEU A 200 1.37 -0.68 7.56
C LEU A 200 1.62 -1.07 6.10
N TYR A 201 0.79 -0.55 5.19
CA TYR A 201 1.03 -0.68 3.75
C TYR A 201 2.03 0.38 3.30
N LEU A 202 3.30 0.00 3.30
CA LEU A 202 4.39 0.85 2.81
C LEU A 202 4.72 0.58 1.34
N GLY A 203 4.18 -0.50 0.77
CA GLY A 203 4.40 -0.98 -0.58
C GLY A 203 3.20 -1.71 -1.11
N HIS A 204 2.56 -1.14 -2.12
CA HIS A 204 1.27 -1.58 -2.63
C HIS A 204 1.14 -1.12 -4.10
N CYS A 205 0.23 -1.71 -4.87
CA CYS A 205 -0.08 -1.21 -6.22
C CYS A 205 -1.09 -0.05 -6.19
N GLY A 206 -1.68 0.21 -5.02
CA GLY A 206 -2.47 1.40 -4.75
C GLY A 206 -3.47 1.19 -3.62
N ASP A 207 -3.50 2.14 -2.69
CA ASP A 207 -4.70 2.46 -1.90
C ASP A 207 -5.54 3.49 -2.66
N ILE A 208 -6.09 3.06 -3.81
CA ILE A 208 -6.79 3.92 -4.77
C ILE A 208 -8.29 3.79 -4.53
N PHE A 209 -8.90 4.89 -4.09
CA PHE A 209 -10.33 4.95 -3.76
C PHE A 209 -11.03 6.11 -4.46
N ARG A 210 -12.36 6.09 -4.45
CA ARG A 210 -13.17 7.17 -5.02
C ARG A 210 -12.98 8.46 -4.21
N PRO A 211 -12.91 9.64 -4.84
CA PRO A 211 -12.81 10.92 -4.12
C PRO A 211 -13.89 11.14 -3.07
N SER A 212 -15.10 10.58 -3.26
CA SER A 212 -16.18 10.63 -2.29
C SER A 212 -15.87 9.91 -0.97
N SER A 213 -14.90 8.99 -0.95
CA SER A 213 -14.41 8.32 0.26
C SER A 213 -13.38 9.18 1.00
N TRP A 214 -12.82 10.20 0.35
CA TRP A 214 -11.82 11.12 0.91
C TRP A 214 -12.46 12.25 1.71
N THR A 215 -13.09 11.90 2.84
CA THR A 215 -13.78 12.88 3.69
C THR A 215 -12.85 13.49 4.73
N SER A 216 -13.32 14.48 5.50
CA SER A 216 -12.59 15.02 6.67
C SER A 216 -12.46 14.03 7.82
N GLN A 217 -13.23 12.93 7.80
CA GLN A 217 -13.21 11.92 8.86
C GLN A 217 -12.08 10.89 8.68
N VAL A 218 -11.46 10.81 7.50
CA VAL A 218 -10.33 9.90 7.25
C VAL A 218 -9.08 10.49 7.92
N PRO A 219 -8.54 9.84 8.98
CA PRO A 219 -7.33 10.34 9.63
C PRO A 219 -6.14 10.28 8.67
N ARG A 220 -5.41 11.39 8.57
CA ARG A 220 -4.31 11.56 7.61
C ARG A 220 -3.29 12.61 8.05
N VAL A 221 -2.06 12.42 7.60
CA VAL A 221 -0.97 13.40 7.69
C VAL A 221 -0.34 13.52 6.32
N LEU A 222 -0.32 14.73 5.78
CA LEU A 222 0.40 15.08 4.55
C LEU A 222 1.72 15.74 4.95
N TYR A 223 2.79 15.40 4.24
CA TYR A 223 4.10 16.00 4.45
C TYR A 223 4.89 16.16 3.14
N PRO A 224 5.76 17.19 3.06
CA PRO A 224 6.66 17.34 1.92
C PRO A 224 7.63 16.16 1.82
N ASP A 225 7.81 15.63 0.62
CA ASP A 225 8.75 14.56 0.31
C ASP A 225 9.45 14.84 -1.03
N SER A 226 10.67 15.35 -0.94
CA SER A 226 11.53 15.65 -2.09
C SER A 226 12.17 14.41 -2.73
N THR A 227 11.91 13.22 -2.20
CA THR A 227 12.40 11.95 -2.77
C THR A 227 11.41 11.34 -3.77
N LEU A 228 10.21 11.91 -3.89
CA LEU A 228 9.23 11.51 -4.89
C LEU A 228 9.70 11.89 -6.30
N PRO A 229 9.40 11.07 -7.33
CA PRO A 229 9.55 11.53 -8.70
C PRO A 229 8.50 12.62 -8.98
N PRO A 230 8.74 13.51 -9.96
CA PRO A 230 7.71 14.45 -10.41
C PRO A 230 6.40 13.72 -10.72
N ARG A 231 5.22 14.30 -10.42
CA ARG A 231 3.92 13.65 -10.65
C ARG A 231 3.73 13.11 -12.08
N ARG A 232 4.26 13.81 -13.08
CA ARG A 232 4.24 13.39 -14.50
C ARG A 232 5.06 12.13 -14.78
N GLU A 233 5.98 11.78 -13.88
CA GLU A 233 6.85 10.61 -13.94
C GLU A 233 6.33 9.43 -13.09
N MET A 234 5.22 9.63 -12.37
CA MET A 234 4.55 8.59 -11.59
C MET A 234 3.70 7.67 -12.47
N HIS A 235 3.31 6.52 -11.92
CA HIS A 235 2.37 5.62 -12.56
C HIS A 235 1.04 6.35 -12.89
N PRO A 236 0.43 6.15 -14.08
CA PRO A 236 -0.76 6.92 -14.48
C PRO A 236 -1.94 6.81 -13.51
N TYR A 237 -2.14 5.65 -12.88
CA TYR A 237 -3.16 5.51 -11.84
C TYR A 237 -2.83 6.29 -10.57
N THR A 238 -1.58 6.29 -10.14
CA THR A 238 -1.11 7.08 -8.99
C THR A 238 -1.29 8.57 -9.28
N GLN A 239 -0.91 9.03 -10.48
CA GLN A 239 -1.13 10.41 -10.91
C GLN A 239 -2.61 10.78 -10.87
N LYS A 240 -3.47 9.99 -11.53
CA LYS A 240 -4.92 10.24 -11.60
C LYS A 240 -5.54 10.26 -10.20
N PHE A 241 -5.16 9.31 -9.35
CA PHE A 241 -5.65 9.22 -7.99
C PHE A 241 -5.29 10.46 -7.18
N LEU A 242 -4.00 10.82 -7.11
CA LEU A 242 -3.54 11.96 -6.31
C LEU A 242 -4.12 13.29 -6.78
N ASN A 243 -4.30 13.47 -8.09
CA ASN A 243 -5.01 14.61 -8.65
C ASN A 243 -6.49 14.64 -8.23
N SER A 244 -7.16 13.48 -8.23
CA SER A 244 -8.59 13.39 -7.91
C SER A 244 -8.93 13.74 -6.46
N ILE A 245 -7.95 13.65 -5.56
CA ILE A 245 -8.06 14.04 -4.15
C ILE A 245 -7.23 15.28 -3.79
N ALA A 246 -6.74 16.01 -4.80
CA ALA A 246 -6.00 17.27 -4.68
C ALA A 246 -4.75 17.20 -3.78
N VAL A 247 -3.99 16.10 -3.82
CA VAL A 247 -2.69 16.01 -3.13
C VAL A 247 -1.65 16.85 -3.88
N PRO A 248 -0.99 17.81 -3.22
CA PRO A 248 0.01 18.66 -3.86
C PRO A 248 1.20 17.87 -4.45
N GLU A 249 1.96 18.51 -5.34
CA GLU A 249 3.27 18.02 -5.79
C GLU A 249 4.22 17.84 -4.61
N ASP A 250 5.24 16.97 -4.77
CA ASP A 250 6.28 16.70 -3.77
C ASP A 250 5.72 16.44 -2.36
N THR A 251 4.54 15.81 -2.29
CA THR A 251 3.82 15.54 -1.05
C THR A 251 3.47 14.06 -0.98
N ARG A 252 3.85 13.43 0.13
CA ARG A 252 3.39 12.09 0.50
C ARG A 252 2.36 12.23 1.63
N MET A 253 1.47 11.25 1.72
CA MET A 253 0.52 11.13 2.81
C MET A 253 0.64 9.78 3.50
N ILE A 254 0.50 9.78 4.83
CA ILE A 254 0.03 8.61 5.56
C ILE A 254 -1.45 8.82 5.86
N HIS A 255 -2.28 7.81 5.62
CA HIS A 255 -3.69 7.86 6.00
C HIS A 255 -4.21 6.49 6.41
N GLN A 256 -5.37 6.48 7.09
CA GLN A 256 -6.07 5.23 7.36
C GLN A 256 -6.39 4.54 6.03
N SER A 257 -6.05 3.26 5.92
CA SER A 257 -6.23 2.54 4.67
C SER A 257 -7.71 2.44 4.30
N ILE A 258 -8.04 2.58 3.01
CA ILE A 258 -9.43 2.50 2.52
C ILE A 258 -9.60 1.27 1.61
N PHE A 259 -8.67 1.10 0.67
CA PHE A 259 -8.64 0.00 -0.29
C PHE A 259 -7.18 -0.37 -0.65
N PRO A 260 -6.34 -0.79 0.31
CA PRO A 260 -4.92 -1.06 0.03
C PRO A 260 -4.76 -2.41 -0.70
N LEU A 261 -4.37 -2.38 -1.97
CA LEU A 261 -4.18 -3.60 -2.78
C LEU A 261 -2.69 -3.89 -3.07
N CYS A 262 -2.36 -5.18 -3.23
CA CYS A 262 -1.00 -5.73 -3.32
C CYS A 262 -0.21 -5.70 -2.00
N THR A 263 0.70 -6.66 -1.85
CA THR A 263 1.53 -6.87 -0.65
C THR A 263 3.03 -6.72 -0.92
N PHE A 264 3.40 -5.87 -1.89
CA PHE A 264 4.80 -5.64 -2.29
C PHE A 264 5.72 -5.35 -1.10
N GLY A 265 5.22 -4.55 -0.15
CA GLY A 265 5.91 -4.26 1.09
C GLY A 265 4.95 -3.85 2.20
N PHE A 266 4.71 -4.71 3.18
CA PHE A 266 3.81 -4.39 4.29
C PHE A 266 4.39 -4.83 5.62
N ALA A 267 4.24 -3.99 6.63
CA ALA A 267 4.63 -4.34 8.00
C ALA A 267 3.44 -4.82 8.79
N ILE A 268 3.64 -5.80 9.66
CA ILE A 268 2.59 -6.42 10.45
C ILE A 268 3.00 -6.58 11.91
N THR A 269 2.02 -6.48 12.80
CA THR A 269 2.20 -6.85 14.21
C THR A 269 1.98 -8.34 14.41
N ARG A 270 2.51 -8.87 15.53
CA ARG A 270 2.32 -10.28 15.89
C ARG A 270 0.86 -10.69 15.99
N ASN A 271 0.01 -9.82 16.55
CA ASN A 271 -1.43 -10.06 16.65
C ASN A 271 -2.10 -10.12 15.25
N ALA A 272 -1.73 -9.20 14.35
CA ALA A 272 -2.21 -9.21 12.98
C ALA A 272 -1.77 -10.48 12.23
N ALA A 273 -0.51 -10.89 12.40
CA ALA A 273 0.02 -12.12 11.80
C ALA A 273 -0.76 -13.37 12.23
N LEU A 274 -1.10 -13.48 13.52
CA LEU A 274 -1.93 -14.58 14.02
C LEU A 274 -3.32 -14.57 13.36
N ARG A 275 -4.00 -13.43 13.34
CA ARG A 275 -5.32 -13.30 12.70
C ARG A 275 -5.28 -13.60 11.20
N LEU A 276 -4.24 -13.19 10.50
CA LEU A 276 -4.03 -13.54 9.09
C LEU A 276 -3.85 -15.05 8.91
N LEU A 277 -3.15 -15.72 9.82
CA LEU A 277 -2.91 -17.17 9.77
C LEU A 277 -4.08 -18.04 10.22
N THR A 278 -5.02 -17.52 11.00
CA THR A 278 -6.12 -18.33 11.56
C THR A 278 -7.49 -17.94 11.04
N ASP A 279 -7.77 -16.65 10.90
CA ASP A 279 -9.15 -16.16 10.74
C ASP A 279 -9.37 -15.53 9.36
N ILE A 280 -8.36 -14.83 8.84
CA ILE A 280 -8.50 -13.96 7.66
C ILE A 280 -7.94 -14.68 6.44
N ALA A 281 -6.62 -14.82 6.32
CA ALA A 281 -5.97 -15.25 5.09
C ALA A 281 -5.46 -16.71 5.14
N HIS A 282 -5.97 -17.55 6.04
CA HIS A 282 -5.50 -18.93 6.20
C HIS A 282 -5.85 -19.84 5.01
N LYS A 283 -6.92 -19.53 4.28
CA LYS A 283 -7.35 -20.11 3.01
C LYS A 283 -8.15 -19.08 2.19
N GLU A 284 -8.45 -19.44 0.95
CA GLU A 284 -9.41 -18.73 0.10
C GLU A 284 -10.78 -18.60 0.77
N ALA A 285 -11.42 -17.43 0.63
CA ALA A 285 -12.76 -17.23 1.17
C ALA A 285 -13.81 -18.03 0.37
N GLU A 286 -14.85 -18.50 1.04
CA GLU A 286 -15.99 -19.15 0.39
C GLU A 286 -16.62 -18.21 -0.66
N GLY A 287 -16.91 -18.73 -1.85
CA GLY A 287 -17.34 -17.93 -3.01
C GLY A 287 -16.20 -17.41 -3.89
N GLY A 288 -14.96 -17.65 -3.49
CA GLY A 288 -13.75 -17.47 -4.29
C GLY A 288 -12.98 -16.18 -4.00
N THR A 289 -11.66 -16.28 -3.92
CA THR A 289 -10.72 -15.16 -3.79
C THR A 289 -9.46 -15.45 -4.59
N MET A 290 -9.03 -14.51 -5.43
CA MET A 290 -8.00 -14.80 -6.43
C MET A 290 -6.56 -14.80 -5.88
N ALA A 291 -6.31 -14.12 -4.76
CA ALA A 291 -4.96 -13.90 -4.25
C ALA A 291 -4.92 -13.54 -2.76
N TYR A 292 -3.73 -13.67 -2.17
CA TYR A 292 -3.44 -13.42 -0.76
C TYR A 292 -3.69 -11.96 -0.37
N ASP A 293 -3.18 -11.04 -1.18
CA ASP A 293 -3.29 -9.59 -0.98
C ASP A 293 -4.74 -9.12 -0.88
N VAL A 294 -5.66 -9.73 -1.65
CA VAL A 294 -7.10 -9.48 -1.54
C VAL A 294 -7.63 -9.85 -0.15
N ARG A 295 -7.18 -10.97 0.43
CA ARG A 295 -7.59 -11.32 1.81
C ARG A 295 -7.01 -10.38 2.86
N VAL A 296 -5.78 -9.89 2.66
CA VAL A 296 -5.19 -8.89 3.57
C VAL A 296 -5.95 -7.56 3.47
N LEU A 297 -6.30 -7.12 2.25
CA LEU A 297 -7.15 -5.95 2.00
C LEU A 297 -8.48 -6.06 2.74
N GLU A 298 -9.20 -7.18 2.59
CA GLU A 298 -10.46 -7.45 3.29
C GLU A 298 -10.26 -7.42 4.82
N GLY A 299 -9.11 -7.88 5.30
CA GLY A 299 -8.67 -7.73 6.68
C GLY A 299 -8.75 -6.29 7.20
N CYS A 300 -8.24 -5.35 6.41
CA CYS A 300 -8.22 -3.92 6.72
C CYS A 300 -9.56 -3.23 6.50
N ARG A 301 -10.24 -3.55 5.41
CA ARG A 301 -11.49 -2.88 5.00
C ARG A 301 -12.69 -3.36 5.82
N ASP A 302 -12.78 -4.67 6.05
CA ASP A 302 -14.02 -5.31 6.50
C ASP A 302 -13.88 -6.04 7.84
N LEU A 303 -12.69 -6.54 8.18
CA LEU A 303 -12.48 -7.45 9.31
C LEU A 303 -11.76 -6.81 10.49
N GLY A 304 -11.68 -5.47 10.53
CA GLY A 304 -11.26 -4.72 11.70
C GLY A 304 -9.76 -4.81 12.03
N LEU A 305 -8.89 -5.03 11.03
CA LEU A 305 -7.47 -4.70 11.19
C LEU A 305 -7.28 -3.18 11.06
N ARG A 306 -6.43 -2.61 11.91
CA ARG A 306 -6.10 -1.18 11.90
C ARG A 306 -4.96 -0.95 10.94
N CYS A 307 -5.28 -0.44 9.75
CA CYS A 307 -4.33 -0.33 8.67
C CYS A 307 -4.04 1.12 8.31
N TRP A 308 -2.77 1.41 8.03
CA TRP A 308 -2.30 2.71 7.56
C TRP A 308 -1.53 2.53 6.26
N SER A 309 -1.78 3.38 5.27
CA SER A 309 -1.13 3.34 3.96
C SER A 309 -0.24 4.56 3.76
N ALA A 310 0.90 4.37 3.09
CA ALA A 310 1.70 5.45 2.54
C ALA A 310 1.35 5.66 1.07
N ASN A 311 0.93 6.87 0.69
CA ASN A 311 0.58 7.22 -0.70
C ASN A 311 1.31 8.50 -1.17
N PRO A 312 2.06 8.47 -2.28
CA PRO A 312 2.56 7.25 -2.95
C PRO A 312 3.27 6.31 -1.98
N GLU A 313 3.44 5.06 -2.38
CA GLU A 313 4.11 4.01 -1.60
C GLU A 313 5.65 4.16 -1.58
N LEU A 314 6.28 3.61 -0.53
CA LEU A 314 7.74 3.60 -0.34
C LEU A 314 8.43 2.45 -1.07
N PHE A 315 7.69 1.39 -1.36
CA PHE A 315 8.15 0.18 -2.04
C PHE A 315 7.24 -0.14 -3.21
N HIS A 316 7.78 -0.48 -4.36
CA HIS A 316 6.98 -0.88 -5.52
C HIS A 316 7.68 -2.03 -6.24
N HIS A 317 6.91 -2.97 -6.81
CA HIS A 317 7.50 -4.00 -7.67
C HIS A 317 8.29 -3.42 -8.84
N MET A 318 9.28 -4.15 -9.29
CA MET A 318 9.98 -3.90 -10.54
C MET A 318 9.17 -4.47 -11.70
N ASP A 319 9.25 -3.81 -12.85
CA ASP A 319 8.71 -4.32 -14.10
C ASP A 319 9.52 -5.54 -14.56
N MET A 320 9.10 -6.73 -14.12
CA MET A 320 9.71 -8.02 -14.37
C MET A 320 8.67 -9.10 -14.68
N GLU A 321 9.09 -10.17 -15.34
CA GLU A 321 8.21 -11.31 -15.66
C GLU A 321 7.61 -11.94 -14.39
N SER A 322 6.32 -12.25 -14.43
CA SER A 322 5.58 -12.77 -13.27
C SER A 322 5.87 -14.25 -13.04
N GLU A 323 6.55 -14.57 -11.94
CA GLU A 323 6.77 -15.94 -11.47
C GLU A 323 5.45 -16.67 -11.16
N ILE A 324 4.40 -15.93 -10.77
CA ILE A 324 3.04 -16.48 -10.58
C ILE A 324 2.46 -16.95 -11.92
N ALA A 325 2.61 -16.16 -12.98
CA ALA A 325 2.13 -16.53 -14.30
C ALA A 325 2.89 -17.76 -14.83
N LEU A 326 4.22 -17.77 -14.70
CA LEU A 326 5.07 -18.90 -15.09
C LEU A 326 4.73 -20.19 -14.35
N ALA A 327 4.42 -20.10 -13.04
CA ALA A 327 4.02 -21.26 -12.25
C ALA A 327 2.61 -21.78 -12.60
N THR A 328 1.73 -20.90 -13.11
CA THR A 328 0.36 -21.28 -13.51
C THR A 328 0.32 -21.86 -14.92
N HIS A 329 1.10 -21.29 -15.84
CA HIS A 329 1.13 -21.66 -17.25
C HIS A 329 2.56 -21.93 -17.73
N PRO A 330 3.20 -23.03 -17.29
CA PRO A 330 4.59 -23.33 -17.67
C PRO A 330 4.77 -23.60 -19.17
N GLU A 331 3.69 -23.90 -19.89
CA GLU A 331 3.69 -24.21 -21.33
C GLU A 331 3.58 -22.95 -22.21
N VAL A 332 3.13 -21.82 -21.63
CA VAL A 332 3.13 -20.52 -22.30
C VAL A 332 4.51 -19.90 -22.03
N GLY A 333 5.46 -20.20 -22.91
CA GLY A 333 6.83 -19.69 -22.82
C GLY A 333 6.92 -18.16 -22.69
N GLN A 334 8.08 -17.70 -22.21
CA GLN A 334 8.51 -16.31 -22.02
C GLN A 334 7.75 -15.29 -22.88
N GLY A 335 6.83 -14.54 -22.28
CA GLY A 335 6.07 -13.48 -22.96
C GLY A 335 4.58 -13.36 -22.63
N GLY A 336 4.01 -14.27 -21.83
CA GLY A 336 2.63 -14.17 -21.37
C GLY A 336 2.52 -13.44 -20.04
N SER A 337 2.16 -12.15 -20.06
CA SER A 337 1.62 -11.49 -18.86
C SER A 337 0.39 -12.28 -18.39
N GLY A 338 0.37 -12.64 -17.10
CA GLY A 338 -0.68 -13.46 -16.47
C GLY A 338 -2.10 -13.02 -16.85
N GLY A 339 -2.96 -14.01 -17.08
CA GLY A 339 -4.27 -13.86 -17.71
C GLY A 339 -5.31 -13.05 -16.93
N GLU A 340 -6.09 -12.34 -17.75
CA GLU A 340 -7.51 -12.00 -17.65
C GLU A 340 -7.98 -11.06 -16.52
N ASN A 341 -8.33 -9.84 -16.95
CA ASN A 341 -8.96 -8.72 -16.22
C ASN A 341 -8.08 -7.85 -15.32
N GLN A 342 -6.82 -7.59 -15.71
CA GLN A 342 -6.21 -6.28 -15.44
C GLN A 342 -6.55 -5.34 -16.60
N GLU A 343 -7.62 -4.58 -16.42
CA GLU A 343 -8.06 -3.54 -17.33
C GLU A 343 -6.98 -2.45 -17.47
N LYS A 344 -6.15 -2.58 -18.50
CA LYS A 344 -5.30 -1.56 -19.14
C LYS A 344 -4.93 -0.34 -18.28
N ALA A 345 -3.84 -0.48 -17.54
CA ALA A 345 -3.03 0.66 -17.22
C ALA A 345 -2.30 1.09 -18.52
N GLY A 346 -2.67 2.23 -19.13
CA GLY A 346 -1.98 2.99 -20.20
C GLY A 346 -1.16 2.28 -21.29
N VAL A 347 -1.82 1.56 -22.19
CA VAL A 347 -1.17 0.61 -23.08
C VAL A 347 -1.08 1.12 -24.53
N ASP A 348 0.10 1.10 -25.19
CA ASP A 348 0.25 1.39 -26.63
C ASP A 348 -0.39 0.32 -27.54
N ASP A 349 -0.48 0.57 -28.86
CA ASP A 349 -1.17 -0.27 -29.85
C ASP A 349 -0.62 -1.71 -29.98
N LYS A 350 0.42 -2.07 -29.22
CA LYS A 350 0.96 -3.43 -29.08
C LYS A 350 0.75 -4.04 -27.69
N GLY A 351 -0.03 -3.42 -26.82
CA GLY A 351 -0.26 -4.01 -25.51
C GLY A 351 0.78 -3.60 -24.44
N ARG A 352 1.57 -2.52 -24.61
CA ARG A 352 2.52 -2.05 -23.58
C ARG A 352 2.10 -0.81 -22.79
N LEU A 353 1.95 -0.93 -21.47
CA LEU A 353 2.24 0.20 -20.58
C LEU A 353 3.75 0.30 -20.43
N LYS A 354 4.36 1.33 -21.02
CA LYS A 354 5.76 1.62 -20.71
C LYS A 354 5.82 2.19 -19.30
N THR A 355 6.47 1.49 -18.38
CA THR A 355 7.25 2.18 -17.35
C THR A 355 8.03 3.28 -18.06
N LEU A 356 7.97 4.53 -17.57
CA LEU A 356 8.68 5.64 -18.23
C LEU A 356 10.19 5.37 -18.38
N ARG A 357 10.71 4.41 -17.61
CA ARG A 357 12.05 3.82 -17.73
C ARG A 357 11.94 2.30 -17.59
N ALA A 358 12.28 1.56 -18.65
CA ALA A 358 12.21 0.10 -18.65
C ALA A 358 13.10 -0.50 -17.55
N GLY A 359 12.54 -1.35 -16.70
CA GLY A 359 13.25 -1.99 -15.58
C GLY A 359 13.45 -1.09 -14.36
N ALA A 360 12.64 -0.05 -14.18
CA ALA A 360 12.53 0.71 -12.93
C ALA A 360 11.16 0.47 -12.27
N ALA A 361 11.13 0.51 -10.94
CA ALA A 361 9.88 0.47 -10.19
C ALA A 361 9.11 1.79 -10.34
N PRO A 362 7.80 1.77 -10.67
CA PRO A 362 6.98 2.97 -10.71
C PRO A 362 6.99 3.71 -9.38
N ASN A 363 6.79 5.03 -9.41
CA ASN A 363 6.74 5.92 -8.24
C ASN A 363 8.03 5.98 -7.38
N ILE A 364 9.08 5.24 -7.75
CA ILE A 364 10.40 5.28 -7.10
C ILE A 364 11.37 6.13 -7.94
N ALA A 365 11.80 7.27 -7.39
CA ALA A 365 12.64 8.22 -8.12
C ALA A 365 14.05 7.67 -8.37
N CYS A 366 14.69 7.11 -7.35
CA CYS A 366 16.01 6.50 -7.42
C CYS A 366 16.03 5.10 -6.81
N GLY A 367 15.58 4.12 -7.58
CA GLY A 367 15.54 2.72 -7.19
C GLY A 367 16.91 2.13 -6.84
N ALA A 368 17.00 1.46 -5.70
CA ALA A 368 18.19 0.78 -5.20
C ALA A 368 18.59 -0.43 -6.07
N ARG A 369 17.65 -0.95 -6.86
CA ARG A 369 17.86 -2.04 -7.82
C ARG A 369 18.17 -1.56 -9.25
N SER A 370 18.57 -0.30 -9.40
CA SER A 370 19.01 0.24 -10.69
C SER A 370 20.16 -0.57 -11.27
N LYS A 371 20.13 -0.83 -12.58
CA LYS A 371 21.19 -1.55 -13.30
C LYS A 371 22.57 -0.90 -13.14
N SER A 372 22.61 0.44 -13.03
CA SER A 372 23.85 1.19 -12.80
C SER A 372 24.51 0.89 -11.45
N PHE A 373 23.81 0.24 -10.52
CA PHE A 373 24.34 -0.14 -9.20
C PHE A 373 24.78 -1.60 -9.12
N TYR A 374 24.58 -2.40 -10.18
CA TYR A 374 24.98 -3.79 -10.18
C TYR A 374 26.52 -3.92 -10.15
N THR A 375 27.04 -4.67 -9.18
CA THR A 375 28.48 -4.96 -9.09
C THR A 375 28.75 -6.22 -8.28
N THR A 376 29.84 -6.90 -8.61
CA THR A 376 30.44 -7.99 -7.82
C THR A 376 31.77 -7.61 -7.20
N ASP A 377 32.29 -6.41 -7.50
CA ASP A 377 33.56 -5.90 -6.96
C ASP A 377 33.36 -5.29 -5.55
N PRO A 378 34.05 -5.79 -4.51
CA PRO A 378 33.86 -5.30 -3.14
C PRO A 378 34.19 -3.81 -2.94
N ARG A 379 35.13 -3.24 -3.70
CA ARG A 379 35.48 -1.81 -3.58
C ARG A 379 34.39 -0.92 -4.16
N THR A 380 33.85 -1.31 -5.31
CA THR A 380 32.70 -0.66 -5.93
C THR A 380 31.47 -0.74 -5.02
N LEU A 381 31.25 -1.90 -4.39
CA LEU A 381 30.16 -2.04 -3.42
C LEU A 381 30.32 -1.09 -2.23
N GLU A 382 31.50 -0.96 -1.61
CA GLU A 382 31.70 0.00 -0.51
C GLU A 382 31.53 1.45 -0.99
N TYR A 383 31.98 1.77 -2.21
CA TYR A 383 31.72 3.07 -2.82
C TYR A 383 30.22 3.35 -2.99
N LEU A 384 29.44 2.37 -3.45
CA LEU A 384 27.99 2.49 -3.58
C LEU A 384 27.32 2.62 -2.22
N ARG A 385 27.74 1.87 -1.19
CA ARG A 385 27.25 2.03 0.17
C ARG A 385 27.44 3.44 0.69
N GLU A 386 28.62 4.02 0.47
CA GLU A 386 28.94 5.37 0.92
C GLU A 386 28.18 6.44 0.11
N GLN A 387 28.30 6.41 -1.23
CA GLN A 387 27.72 7.46 -2.07
C GLN A 387 26.20 7.32 -2.24
N VAL A 388 25.72 6.12 -2.55
CA VAL A 388 24.30 5.87 -2.86
C VAL A 388 23.52 5.66 -1.58
N GLY A 389 23.93 4.71 -0.72
CA GLY A 389 23.20 4.36 0.50
C GLY A 389 23.23 5.44 1.59
N ARG A 390 24.42 5.82 2.04
CA ARG A 390 24.59 6.74 3.18
C ARG A 390 24.41 8.20 2.79
N GLN A 391 24.97 8.63 1.65
CA GLN A 391 24.88 10.02 1.18
C GLN A 391 23.65 10.32 0.32
N GLY A 392 22.90 9.29 -0.12
CA GLY A 392 21.69 9.49 -0.95
C GLY A 392 21.97 9.98 -2.37
N LYS A 393 23.20 9.82 -2.88
CA LYS A 393 23.52 10.27 -4.24
C LYS A 393 22.99 9.30 -5.26
N CYS A 394 21.98 9.73 -6.02
CA CYS A 394 21.45 8.96 -7.13
C CYS A 394 22.44 8.95 -8.32
N LEU A 395 23.25 7.90 -8.44
CA LEU A 395 24.24 7.75 -9.52
C LEU A 395 23.63 7.17 -10.81
N LYS A 396 22.42 7.58 -11.18
CA LYS A 396 21.83 7.17 -12.46
C LYS A 396 22.64 7.77 -13.59
N ASP A 397 23.00 6.95 -14.58
CA ASP A 397 23.46 7.46 -15.85
C ASP A 397 22.36 8.38 -16.38
N ILE A 398 22.72 9.64 -16.66
CA ILE A 398 21.86 10.52 -17.45
C ILE A 398 21.70 9.79 -18.78
N GLU A 399 20.53 9.20 -19.02
CA GLU A 399 20.19 8.68 -20.35
C GLU A 399 20.54 9.77 -21.37
N GLU A 400 21.31 9.41 -22.39
CA GLU A 400 21.83 10.32 -23.40
C GLU A 400 20.74 11.29 -23.90
N PRO A 401 21.06 12.59 -24.13
CA PRO A 401 20.10 13.56 -24.63
C PRO A 401 19.62 13.16 -26.03
N GLY A 402 18.53 12.41 -26.10
CA GLY A 402 18.01 11.85 -27.35
C GLY A 402 16.65 11.14 -27.28
N SER A 403 16.16 10.77 -26.09
CA SER A 403 14.78 10.28 -25.96
C SER A 403 13.81 11.45 -26.10
N LYS A 404 13.35 11.71 -27.32
CA LYS A 404 12.29 12.67 -27.61
C LYS A 404 11.09 12.35 -26.71
N VAL A 405 10.83 13.21 -25.73
CA VAL A 405 9.50 13.35 -25.15
C VAL A 405 8.62 13.81 -26.30
N VAL A 406 7.84 12.88 -26.87
CA VAL A 406 6.78 13.26 -27.80
C VAL A 406 5.71 13.93 -26.93
N PRO A 407 5.41 15.22 -27.13
CA PRO A 407 4.29 15.86 -26.45
C PRO A 407 3.04 15.13 -26.94
N ASP A 408 2.29 14.53 -26.03
CA ASP A 408 0.98 13.98 -26.33
C ASP A 408 0.00 15.14 -26.46
N GLU A 409 0.06 15.82 -27.60
CA GLU A 409 -1.05 16.61 -28.12
C GLU A 409 -2.02 15.66 -28.80
N ASP A 410 -2.85 14.96 -28.02
CA ASP A 410 -4.21 14.72 -28.48
C ASP A 410 -5.21 14.54 -27.32
N ARG A 411 -6.27 15.33 -27.45
CA ARG A 411 -7.28 15.68 -26.46
C ARG A 411 -8.02 14.46 -25.89
N TYR A 412 -8.33 14.50 -24.59
CA TYR A 412 -9.61 14.00 -24.12
C TYR A 412 -10.30 14.93 -23.13
N GLU A 413 -11.58 15.17 -23.41
CA GLU A 413 -12.43 16.22 -22.88
C GLU A 413 -13.16 15.77 -21.60
N GLY A 414 -12.73 16.28 -20.46
CA GLY A 414 -13.59 16.59 -19.30
C GLY A 414 -14.38 15.46 -18.61
N PRO A 415 -15.10 15.80 -17.54
CA PRO A 415 -15.89 14.85 -16.75
C PRO A 415 -17.25 14.62 -17.42
N GLY A 416 -17.46 13.42 -17.97
CA GLY A 416 -18.74 13.04 -18.58
C GLY A 416 -18.75 11.74 -19.38
N ASP A 417 -17.61 11.05 -19.56
CA ASP A 417 -17.56 9.84 -20.39
C ASP A 417 -18.31 8.65 -19.74
N PRO A 418 -19.42 8.18 -20.33
CA PRO A 418 -20.24 7.08 -19.79
C PRO A 418 -19.57 5.70 -19.87
N ARG A 419 -18.39 5.58 -20.47
CA ARG A 419 -17.64 4.31 -20.57
C ARG A 419 -16.93 3.91 -19.26
N LEU A 420 -16.95 4.78 -18.25
CA LEU A 420 -16.26 4.60 -16.96
C LEU A 420 -16.97 3.71 -15.92
N TYR A 421 -18.10 3.07 -16.26
CA TYR A 421 -18.87 2.24 -15.31
C TYR A 421 -19.43 0.94 -15.92
N ARG A 422 -18.64 0.23 -16.72
CA ARG A 422 -18.93 -1.17 -17.05
C ARG A 422 -17.87 -2.08 -16.49
#